data_AF-A0A849PZR2-F1
#
_entry.id   AF-A0A849PZR2-F1
#
_cell.length_a   1.000
_cell.length_b   1.000
_cell.length_c   1.000
_cell.angle_alpha   90.00
_cell.angle_beta   90.00
_cell.angle_gamma   90.00
#
_symmetry.space_group_name_H-M   'P 1'
#
loop_
_entity.id
_entity.type
_entity.pdbx_description
1 polymer ?
#
loop_
_entity_poly.entity_id
_entity_poly.type
_entity_poly.pdbx_seq_one_letter_code
_entity_poly.pdbx_strand_id
1 'polypeptide(L)' 'MKVVLKLGGSLIDRSADLIEAISDHFAGTEGNTQVIIVPGGGIFADNIRRISEEYSLTEKASHWMAIAAM' A
#
# COMPACT_ATOMS: atom_id res chain seq x y z
N MET A 1 3.49 1.27 -22.09
CA MET A 1 4.53 1.10 -21.05
C MET A 1 3.95 0.36 -19.85
N LYS A 2 4.74 -0.37 -19.06
CA LYS A 2 4.25 -1.06 -17.85
C LYS A 2 5.01 -0.55 -16.63
N VAL A 3 4.29 -0.15 -15.58
CA VAL A 3 4.84 0.43 -14.35
C VAL A 3 4.27 -0.31 -13.15
N VAL A 4 5.13 -0.67 -12.20
CA VAL A 4 4.73 -1.16 -10.88
C VAL A 4 5.11 -0.09 -9.86
N LEU A 5 4.12 0.48 -9.19
CA LEU A 5 4.29 1.53 -8.20
C LEU A 5 4.04 0.99 -6.81
N LYS A 6 5.09 0.94 -5.97
CA LYS A 6 4.94 0.67 -4.54
C LYS A 6 4.52 1.95 -3.82
N LEU A 7 3.33 1.95 -3.23
CA LEU A 7 2.91 3.02 -2.32
C LEU A 7 3.25 2.63 -0.88
N GLY A 8 3.96 3.51 -0.17
CA GLY A 8 4.27 3.33 1.24
C GLY A 8 3.00 3.44 2.10
N GLY A 9 2.93 2.69 3.21
CA GLY A 9 1.78 2.72 4.10
C GLY A 9 1.52 4.08 4.76
N SER A 10 2.56 4.89 4.94
CA SER A 10 2.48 6.26 5.45
C SER A 10 1.78 7.23 4.51
N LEU A 11 1.53 6.84 3.26
CA LEU A 11 0.88 7.66 2.24
C LEU A 11 -0.60 7.30 2.05
N ILE A 12 -1.15 6.38 2.84
CA ILE A 12 -2.52 5.87 2.65
C ILE A 12 -3.57 6.98 2.74
N ASP A 13 -3.35 7.96 3.64
CA ASP A 13 -4.20 9.13 3.84
C ASP A 13 -4.16 10.14 2.67
N ARG A 14 -3.20 9.97 1.75
CA ARG A 14 -3.03 10.79 0.54
C ARG A 14 -3.23 9.96 -0.74
N SER A 15 -3.80 8.77 -0.63
CA SER A 15 -3.91 7.82 -1.74
C SER A 15 -4.72 8.38 -2.91
N ALA A 16 -5.81 9.10 -2.65
CA ALA A 16 -6.64 9.72 -3.69
C ALA A 16 -5.82 10.74 -4.52
N ASP A 17 -5.22 11.72 -3.86
CA ASP A 17 -4.39 12.76 -4.51
C ASP A 17 -3.22 12.15 -5.29
N LEU A 18 -2.61 11.08 -4.75
CA LEU A 18 -1.52 10.37 -5.42
C LEU A 18 -2.01 9.65 -6.68
N ILE A 19 -3.14 8.95 -6.62
CA ILE A 19 -3.73 8.26 -7.77
C ILE A 19 -4.09 9.26 -8.87
N GLU A 20 -4.66 10.42 -8.50
CA GLU A 20 -4.98 11.50 -9.44
C GLU A 20 -3.70 12.03 -10.11
N ALA A 21 -2.67 12.37 -9.32
CA ALA A 21 -1.40 12.85 -9.84
C ALA A 21 -0.72 11.83 -10.79
N ILE A 22 -0.82 10.53 -10.48
CA ILE A 22 -0.31 9.46 -11.35
C ILE A 22 -1.11 9.39 -12.65
N SER A 23 -2.44 9.44 -12.55
CA SER A 23 -3.33 9.43 -13.72
C SER A 23 -3.02 10.60 -14.65
N ASP A 24 -2.91 11.80 -14.09
CA ASP A 24 -2.60 13.03 -14.84
C ASP A 24 -1.20 13.00 -15.46
N HIS A 25 -0.22 12.45 -14.74
CA HIS A 25 1.14 12.32 -15.27
C HIS A 25 1.20 11.44 -16.53
N PHE A 26 0.37 10.39 -16.59
CA PHE A 26 0.29 9.51 -17.74
C PHE A 26 -0.79 9.92 -18.76
N ALA A 27 -1.62 10.91 -18.43
CA ALA A 27 -2.59 11.49 -19.36
C ALA A 27 -1.85 12.17 -20.51
N GLY A 28 -2.01 11.64 -21.73
CA GLY A 28 -1.36 12.16 -22.93
C GLY A 28 -0.08 11.44 -23.35
N THR A 29 0.37 10.40 -22.62
CA THR A 29 1.40 9.52 -23.17
C THR A 29 0.82 8.74 -24.36
N GLU A 30 1.41 8.89 -25.56
CA GLU A 30 1.01 8.14 -26.75
C GLU A 30 1.31 6.65 -26.54
N GLY A 31 0.29 5.89 -26.16
CA GLY A 31 0.35 4.46 -25.90
C GLY A 31 -0.33 4.07 -24.58
N ASN A 32 -0.81 2.83 -24.51
CA ASN A 32 -1.46 2.31 -23.30
C ASN A 32 -0.41 2.13 -22.19
N THR A 33 -0.34 3.08 -21.25
CA THR A 33 0.45 2.94 -20.03
C THR A 33 -0.38 2.16 -19.00
N GLN A 34 0.15 1.02 -18.56
CA GLN A 34 -0.48 0.17 -17.55
C GLN A 34 0.29 0.35 -16.24
N VAL A 35 -0.41 0.84 -15.21
CA VAL A 35 0.15 1.02 -13.87
C VAL A 35 -0.51 0.03 -12.93
N ILE A 36 0.31 -0.74 -12.21
CA ILE A 36 -0.12 -1.56 -11.08
C ILE A 36 0.36 -0.90 -9.81
N ILE A 37 -0.56 -0.65 -8.88
CA ILE A 37 -0.24 -0.05 -7.58
C ILE A 37 -0.19 -1.16 -6.53
N VAL A 38 0.90 -1.21 -5.76
CA VAL A 38 1.09 -2.14 -4.65
C VAL A 38 1.11 -1.35 -3.33
N PRO A 39 -0.01 -1.31 -2.58
CA PRO A 39 -0.10 -0.56 -1.32
C PRO A 39 0.77 -1.17 -0.22
N GLY A 40 1.13 -0.36 0.77
CA GLY A 40 1.83 -0.80 1.98
C GLY A 40 0.84 -1.10 3.10
N GLY A 41 1.34 -1.62 4.22
CA GLY A 41 0.49 -2.01 5.36
C GLY A 41 -0.17 -0.86 6.12
N GLY A 42 0.46 0.31 6.17
CA GLY A 42 -0.06 1.52 6.83
C GLY A 42 -0.64 1.23 8.22
N ILE A 43 -1.76 1.87 8.51
CA ILE A 43 -2.47 1.73 9.78
C ILE A 43 -2.83 0.27 10.12
N PHE A 44 -3.06 -0.59 9.12
CA PHE A 44 -3.36 -1.99 9.35
C PHE A 44 -2.16 -2.75 9.94
N ALA A 45 -1.00 -2.65 9.30
CA ALA A 45 0.21 -3.30 9.78
C ALA A 45 0.73 -2.67 11.08
N ASP A 46 0.57 -1.36 11.26
CA ASP A 46 1.03 -0.65 12.46
C ASP A 46 0.21 -1.04 13.69
N ASN A 47 -1.12 -1.18 13.56
CA ASN A 47 -1.95 -1.69 14.65
C ASN A 47 -1.58 -3.12 15.03
N ILE A 48 -1.28 -3.96 14.05
CA ILE A 48 -0.93 -5.37 14.32
C ILE A 48 0.46 -5.49 14.94
N ARG A 49 1.42 -4.62 14.59
CA ARG A 49 2.70 -4.55 15.33
C ARG A 49 2.48 -4.23 16.79
N ARG A 50 1.66 -3.21 17.09
CA ARG A 50 1.34 -2.85 18.48
C ARG A 50 0.67 -4.00 19.24
N ILE A 51 -0.30 -4.68 18.63
CA ILE A 51 -0.96 -5.86 19.22
C ILE A 51 0.04 -7.02 19.38
N SER A 52 0.93 -7.23 18.41
CA SER A 52 1.96 -8.26 18.45
C SER A 52 2.92 -8.04 19.62
N GLU A 53 3.31 -6.79 19.87
CA GLU A 53 4.14 -6.40 21.01
C GLU A 53 3.39 -6.57 22.34
N GLU A 54 2.13 -6.14 22.40
CA GLU A 54 1.28 -6.20 23.61
C GLU A 54 0.96 -7.65 24.03
N TYR A 55 0.66 -8.52 23.07
CA TYR A 55 0.22 -9.90 23.32
C TYR A 55 1.26 -10.97 22.95
N SER A 56 2.47 -10.57 22.58
CA SER A 56 3.55 -11.48 22.16
C SER A 56 3.12 -12.47 21.07
N LEU A 57 2.46 -11.97 20.03
CA LEU A 57 2.05 -12.81 18.90
C LEU A 57 3.27 -13.34 18.15
N THR A 58 3.13 -14.56 17.59
CA THR A 58 4.18 -15.09 16.71
C THR A 58 4.28 -14.26 15.44
N GLU A 59 5.50 -14.09 14.90
CA GLU A 59 5.76 -13.46 13.61
C GLU A 59 4.81 -13.96 12.50
N LYS A 60 4.56 -15.27 12.44
CA LYS A 60 3.66 -15.85 11.45
C LYS A 60 2.22 -15.38 11.62
N ALA A 61 1.71 -15.34 12.85
CA ALA A 61 0.36 -14.86 13.13
C ALA A 61 0.24 -13.36 12.79
N SER A 62 1.17 -12.53 13.27
CA SER A 62 1.21 -11.10 13.00
C SER A 62 1.30 -10.79 11.51
N HIS A 63 2.12 -11.55 10.77
CA HIS A 63 2.24 -11.42 9.32
C HIS A 63 0.89 -11.67 8.63
N TRP A 64 0.23 -12.80 8.89
CA TRP A 64 -1.03 -13.13 8.23
C TRP A 64 -2.18 -12.23 8.66
N MET A 65 -2.19 -11.77 9.90
CA MET A 65 -3.14 -10.75 10.35
C MET A 65 -2.95 -9.45 9.56
N ALA A 66 -1.70 -9.03 9.33
CA ALA A 66 -1.41 -7.80 8.60
C ALA A 66 -1.85 -7.90 7.14
N ILE A 67 -1.66 -9.06 6.50
CA ILE A 67 -2.18 -9.32 5.16
C ILE A 67 -3.72 -9.32 5.15
N ALA A 68 -4.38 -9.96 6.12
CA ALA A 68 -5.83 -10.07 6.17
C ALA A 68 -6.55 -8.74 6.46
N ALA A 69 -5.86 -7.78 7.07
CA ALA A 69 -6.39 -6.46 7.36
C ALA A 69 -6.30 -5.48 6.16
N MET A 70 -5.51 -5.80 5.14
CA MET A 70 -5.36 -5.02 3.90
C MET A 70 -6.32 -5.50 2.80
#